data_AF-A0A928R1X6-F1
#
_entry.id   AF-A0A928R1X6-F1
#
_cell.length_a   1.000
_cell.length_b   1.000
_cell.length_c   1.000
_cell.angle_alpha   90.00
_cell.angle_beta   90.00
_cell.angle_gamma   90.00
#
_symmetry.space_group_name_H-M   'P 1'
#
loop_
_entity.id
_entity.type
_entity.pdbx_description
1 polymer ?
#
loop_
_entity_poly.entity_id
_entity_poly.type
_entity_poly.pdbx_seq_one_letter_code
_entity_poly.pdbx_strand_id
1 'polypeptide(L)'
;MRRRNNKGFTLAELLIVVAIIAVLTAIAIPVFTTQLERSREATDLSNIRAAYAEAVTDYLVNGEEVTKTVSQIKQKDPQWNIEHVLTTRIDGVEENITLGPVTVGGSASVKITPPTGTSSKPTVAVTFAEGTTTSG
;
A
#
# COMPACT_ATOMS: atom_id res chain seq x y z
N MET A 1 -65.96 6.25 1.70
CA MET A 1 -64.80 6.51 2.60
C MET A 1 -63.75 5.41 2.42
N ARG A 2 -62.53 5.74 1.99
CA ARG A 2 -61.43 4.76 1.82
C ARG A 2 -60.80 4.46 3.19
N ARG A 3 -60.78 3.20 3.62
CA ARG A 3 -60.05 2.77 4.83
C ARG A 3 -58.55 2.81 4.55
N ARG A 4 -57.81 3.69 5.23
CA ARG A 4 -56.34 3.70 5.21
C ARG A 4 -55.85 2.55 6.10
N ASN A 5 -55.29 1.52 5.48
CA ASN A 5 -54.68 0.39 6.15
C ASN A 5 -53.24 0.78 6.53
N ASN A 6 -53.09 1.55 7.61
CA ASN A 6 -51.77 1.93 8.13
C ASN A 6 -51.21 0.74 8.92
N LYS A 7 -50.57 -0.20 8.24
CA LYS A 7 -49.73 -1.23 8.88
C LYS A 7 -48.45 -0.56 9.36
N GLY A 8 -48.38 -0.23 10.65
CA GLY A 8 -47.14 0.20 11.30
C GLY A 8 -46.22 -1.01 11.53
N PHE A 9 -44.91 -0.79 11.50
CA PHE A 9 -43.89 -1.79 11.84
C PHE A 9 -44.13 -2.31 13.25
N THR A 10 -44.16 -3.62 13.44
CA THR A 10 -44.18 -4.19 14.79
C THR A 10 -42.78 -4.10 15.41
N LEU A 11 -42.70 -3.89 16.72
CA LEU A 11 -41.41 -3.91 17.43
C LEU A 11 -40.70 -5.26 17.26
N ALA A 12 -41.46 -6.35 17.17
CA ALA A 12 -40.92 -7.70 16.95
C ALA A 12 -40.27 -7.85 15.57
N GLU A 13 -40.87 -7.31 14.51
CA GLU A 13 -40.26 -7.29 13.16
C GLU A 13 -38.94 -6.53 13.15
N LEU A 14 -38.87 -5.38 13.84
CA LEU A 14 -37.63 -4.62 13.95
C LEU A 14 -36.54 -5.37 14.73
N LEU A 15 -36.91 -6.04 15.83
CA LEU A 15 -35.97 -6.74 16.70
C LEU A 15 -35.27 -7.91 15.99
N ILE A 16 -36.00 -8.70 15.21
CA ILE A 16 -35.42 -9.82 14.46
C ILE A 16 -34.43 -9.31 13.39
N VAL A 17 -34.75 -8.19 12.73
CA VAL A 17 -33.87 -7.61 11.71
C VAL A 17 -32.54 -7.14 12.33
N VAL A 18 -32.59 -6.43 13.45
CA VAL A 18 -31.37 -5.97 14.13
C VAL A 18 -30.54 -7.16 14.64
N ALA A 19 -31.20 -8.22 15.13
CA ALA A 19 -30.51 -9.43 15.57
C ALA A 19 -29.73 -10.10 14.43
N ILE A 20 -30.32 -10.20 13.23
CA ILE A 20 -29.63 -10.78 12.06
C ILE A 20 -28.48 -9.88 11.61
N ILE A 21 -28.70 -8.57 11.52
CA ILE A 21 -27.65 -7.60 11.14
C ILE A 21 -26.47 -7.70 12.12
N ALA A 22 -26.72 -7.80 13.42
CA ALA A 22 -25.66 -7.90 14.43
C ALA A 22 -24.75 -9.12 14.21
N VAL A 23 -25.32 -10.27 13.85
CA VAL A 23 -24.54 -11.49 13.54
C VAL A 23 -23.72 -11.31 12.26
N LEU A 24 -24.30 -10.71 11.22
CA LEU A 24 -23.60 -10.46 9.96
C LEU A 24 -22.46 -9.46 10.13
N THR A 25 -22.69 -8.34 10.83
CA THR A 25 -21.68 -7.30 11.03
C THR A 25 -20.53 -7.76 11.90
N ALA A 26 -20.77 -8.67 12.86
CA ALA A 26 -19.73 -9.24 13.71
C ALA A 26 -18.61 -9.93 12.91
N ILE A 27 -18.95 -10.59 11.79
CA ILE A 27 -17.96 -11.24 10.91
C ILE A 27 -17.52 -10.28 9.79
N ALA A 28 -18.43 -9.46 9.26
CA ALA A 28 -18.13 -8.59 8.13
C ALA A 28 -17.08 -7.51 8.45
N ILE A 29 -17.15 -6.89 9.63
CA ILE A 29 -16.21 -5.82 10.01
C ILE A 29 -14.75 -6.29 10.01
N PRO A 30 -14.35 -7.36 10.73
CA PRO A 30 -12.95 -7.80 10.75
C PRO A 30 -12.45 -8.27 9.37
N VAL A 31 -13.31 -8.91 8.58
CA VAL A 31 -12.95 -9.33 7.22
C VAL A 31 -12.80 -8.12 6.28
N PHE A 32 -13.63 -7.09 6.44
CA PHE A 32 -13.54 -5.90 5.62
C PHE A 32 -12.32 -5.04 5.98
N THR A 33 -11.99 -4.89 7.27
CA THR A 33 -10.82 -4.11 7.70
C THR A 33 -9.51 -4.73 7.20
N THR A 34 -9.36 -6.05 7.28
CA THR A 34 -8.18 -6.75 6.76
C THR A 34 -8.06 -6.64 5.23
N GLN A 35 -9.17 -6.70 4.49
CA GLN A 35 -9.15 -6.51 3.04
C GLN A 35 -8.81 -5.07 2.63
N LEU A 36 -9.33 -4.08 3.36
CA LEU A 36 -8.98 -2.67 3.12
C LEU A 36 -7.48 -2.43 3.33
N GLU A 37 -6.88 -3.08 4.32
CA GLU A 37 -5.45 -2.93 4.58
C GLU A 37 -4.62 -3.57 3.47
N ARG A 38 -4.94 -4.79 3.06
CA ARG A 38 -4.31 -5.43 1.88
C ARG A 38 -4.46 -4.62 0.59
N SER A 39 -5.60 -3.94 0.42
CA SER A 39 -5.81 -3.07 -0.74
C SER A 39 -4.90 -1.84 -0.73
N ARG A 40 -4.60 -1.29 0.45
CA ARG A 40 -3.64 -0.18 0.62
C ARG A 40 -2.22 -0.66 0.34
N GLU A 41 -1.83 -1.79 0.91
CA GLU A 41 -0.55 -2.46 0.66
C GLU A 41 -0.29 -2.65 -0.84
N ALA A 42 -1.24 -3.25 -1.54
CA ALA A 42 -1.13 -3.50 -2.97
C ALA A 42 -1.01 -2.18 -3.78
N THR A 43 -1.70 -1.13 -3.34
CA THR A 43 -1.62 0.19 -3.98
C THR A 43 -0.25 0.83 -3.77
N ASP A 44 0.27 0.80 -2.54
CA ASP A 44 1.57 1.38 -2.21
C ASP A 44 2.71 0.63 -2.91
N LEU A 45 2.64 -0.70 -2.96
CA LEU A 45 3.57 -1.52 -3.74
C LEU A 45 3.52 -1.19 -5.24
N SER A 46 2.31 -1.01 -5.80
CA SER A 46 2.14 -0.60 -7.20
C SER A 46 2.75 0.77 -7.46
N ASN A 47 2.60 1.71 -6.53
CA ASN A 47 3.18 3.05 -6.65
C ASN A 47 4.71 3.00 -6.61
N ILE A 48 5.30 2.20 -5.71
CA ILE A 48 6.75 2.00 -5.64
C ILE A 48 7.27 1.36 -6.93
N ARG A 49 6.58 0.35 -7.46
CA ARG A 49 6.92 -0.27 -8.75
C ARG A 49 6.84 0.73 -9.91
N ALA A 50 5.88 1.64 -9.90
CA ALA A 50 5.76 2.69 -10.91
C ALA A 50 6.91 3.70 -10.82
N ALA A 51 7.20 4.22 -9.62
CA ALA A 51 8.34 5.11 -9.37
C ALA A 51 9.68 4.43 -9.73
N TYR A 52 9.75 3.12 -9.49
CA TYR A 52 10.88 2.29 -9.88
C TYR A 52 11.07 2.26 -11.40
N ALA A 53 10.02 1.91 -12.15
CA ALA A 53 10.07 1.87 -13.61
C ALA A 53 10.45 3.24 -14.19
N GLU A 54 9.90 4.32 -13.63
CA GLU A 54 10.26 5.69 -14.02
C GLU A 54 11.74 5.98 -13.75
N ALA A 55 12.24 5.66 -12.55
CA ALA A 55 13.64 5.87 -12.19
C ALA A 55 14.58 5.13 -13.16
N VAL A 56 14.25 3.89 -13.53
CA VAL A 56 15.02 3.10 -14.49
C VAL A 56 15.03 3.75 -15.86
N THR A 57 13.87 4.17 -16.36
CA THR A 57 13.81 4.82 -17.68
C THR A 57 14.62 6.11 -17.72
N ASP A 58 14.57 6.92 -16.66
CA ASP A 58 15.32 8.16 -16.52
C ASP A 58 16.84 7.88 -16.47
N TYR A 59 17.25 6.86 -15.71
CA TYR A 59 18.64 6.39 -15.64
C TYR A 59 19.15 5.91 -17.01
N LEU A 60 18.38 5.10 -17.74
CA LEU A 60 18.79 4.58 -19.05
C LEU A 60 18.91 5.68 -20.12
N VAL A 61 18.19 6.79 -19.97
CA VAL A 61 18.22 7.91 -20.90
C VAL A 61 19.36 8.88 -20.56
N ASN A 62 19.52 9.24 -19.29
CA ASN A 62 20.43 10.30 -18.86
C ASN A 62 21.77 9.76 -18.33
N GLY A 63 21.82 8.53 -17.82
CA GLY A 63 23.01 7.91 -17.22
C GLY A 63 23.43 8.50 -15.86
N GLU A 64 22.67 9.45 -15.34
CA GLU A 64 22.96 10.15 -14.08
C GLU A 64 22.26 9.51 -12.87
N GLU A 65 22.61 9.92 -11.66
CA GLU A 65 21.91 9.47 -10.45
C GLU A 65 20.44 9.91 -10.46
N VAL A 66 19.52 8.98 -10.23
CA VAL A 66 18.07 9.24 -10.22
C VAL A 66 17.50 8.89 -8.86
N THR A 67 16.70 9.80 -8.29
CA THR A 67 15.88 9.53 -7.10
C THR A 67 14.42 9.86 -7.40
N LYS A 68 13.51 8.90 -7.18
CA LYS A 68 12.06 9.07 -7.30
C LYS A 68 11.40 8.74 -5.97
N THR A 69 10.58 9.65 -5.46
CA THR A 69 9.91 9.49 -4.16
C THR A 69 8.42 9.27 -4.35
N VAL A 70 7.91 8.19 -3.78
CA VAL A 70 6.48 7.98 -3.53
C VAL A 70 6.13 8.62 -2.20
N SER A 71 5.44 9.77 -2.28
CA SER A 71 4.95 10.49 -1.11
C SER A 71 3.69 9.82 -0.55
N GLN A 72 3.56 9.82 0.78
CA GLN A 72 2.34 9.42 1.50
C GLN A 72 1.90 7.98 1.23
N ILE A 73 2.57 7.05 1.90
CA ILE A 73 2.17 5.63 1.92
C ILE A 73 0.82 5.51 2.64
N LYS A 74 -0.16 4.88 1.98
CA LYS A 74 -1.56 4.82 2.43
C LYS A 74 -1.83 3.74 3.47
N GLN A 75 -0.92 2.79 3.62
CA GLN A 75 -0.88 1.77 4.67
C GLN A 75 -1.08 2.40 6.06
N LYS A 76 -1.88 1.74 6.90
CA LYS A 76 -2.15 2.11 8.29
C LYS A 76 -1.62 1.09 9.31
N ASP A 77 -1.18 -0.09 8.88
CA ASP A 77 -0.57 -1.08 9.75
C ASP A 77 0.95 -0.83 9.94
N PRO A 78 1.42 -0.51 11.16
CA PRO A 78 2.85 -0.34 11.47
C PRO A 78 3.63 -1.67 11.49
N GLN A 79 2.94 -2.82 11.54
CA GLN A 79 3.55 -4.16 11.55
C GLN A 79 3.75 -4.73 10.15
N TRP A 80 3.57 -3.92 9.09
CA TRP A 80 3.87 -4.33 7.72
C TRP A 80 5.36 -4.53 7.52
N ASN A 81 5.77 -5.79 7.72
CA ASN A 81 7.12 -6.30 7.56
C ASN A 81 7.13 -7.51 6.60
N ILE A 82 6.27 -7.48 5.58
CA ILE A 82 6.38 -8.48 4.52
C ILE A 82 7.44 -7.96 3.57
N GLU A 83 8.66 -8.47 3.74
CA GLU A 83 9.76 -8.34 2.78
C GLU A 83 9.22 -8.66 1.38
N HIS A 84 8.97 -7.60 0.61
CA HIS A 84 8.59 -7.72 -0.79
C HIS A 84 9.85 -7.69 -1.62
N VAL A 85 10.03 -8.75 -2.40
CA VAL A 85 11.14 -8.85 -3.35
C VAL A 85 10.66 -8.28 -4.69
N LEU A 86 11.21 -7.13 -5.07
CA LEU A 86 11.08 -6.60 -6.42
C LEU A 86 12.25 -7.13 -7.24
N THR A 87 11.96 -7.92 -8.28
CA THR A 87 12.97 -8.26 -9.28
C THR A 87 13.07 -7.13 -10.29
N THR A 88 14.23 -6.47 -10.33
CA THR A 88 14.56 -5.49 -11.36
C THR A 88 15.42 -6.11 -12.45
N ARG A 89 15.37 -5.53 -13.66
CA ARG A 89 16.41 -5.71 -14.67
C ARG A 89 16.95 -4.37 -15.17
N ILE A 90 18.20 -4.04 -14.82
CA ILE A 90 18.96 -2.92 -15.43
C ILE A 90 20.21 -3.52 -16.06
N ASP A 91 20.52 -3.14 -17.30
CA ASP A 91 21.71 -3.59 -18.04
C ASP A 91 21.92 -5.12 -18.05
N GLY A 92 20.81 -5.86 -18.11
CA GLY A 92 20.81 -7.34 -18.13
C GLY A 92 21.02 -8.02 -16.78
N VAL A 93 21.04 -7.27 -15.68
CA VAL A 93 21.24 -7.79 -14.32
C VAL A 93 19.90 -7.91 -13.61
N GLU A 94 19.55 -9.11 -13.17
CA GLU A 94 18.43 -9.31 -12.26
C GLU A 94 18.88 -9.09 -10.82
N GLU A 95 18.40 -8.03 -10.19
CA GLU A 95 18.58 -7.81 -8.75
C GLU A 95 17.25 -7.96 -8.03
N ASN A 96 17.31 -8.62 -6.88
CA ASN A 96 16.21 -8.73 -5.95
C ASN A 96 16.35 -7.60 -4.93
N ILE A 97 15.42 -6.65 -4.97
CA ILE A 97 15.36 -5.57 -4.01
C ILE A 97 14.38 -5.96 -2.93
N THR A 98 14.90 -6.15 -1.73
CA THR A 98 14.12 -6.31 -0.50
C THR A 98 13.59 -4.95 -0.07
N LEU A 99 12.27 -4.81 -0.02
CA LEU A 99 11.63 -3.69 0.66
C LEU A 99 11.69 -3.94 2.18
N GLY A 100 12.41 -3.09 2.90
CA GLY A 100 12.43 -3.06 4.37
C GLY A 100 11.10 -2.58 4.98
N PRO A 101 10.99 -2.57 6.32
CA PRO A 101 9.75 -2.20 7.01
C PRO A 101 9.32 -0.77 6.65
N VAL A 102 8.03 -0.59 6.42
CA VAL A 102 7.45 0.69 5.98
C VAL A 102 6.68 1.34 7.10
N THR A 103 6.97 2.61 7.35
CA THR A 103 6.23 3.40 8.33
C THR A 103 4.96 3.96 7.72
N VAL A 104 3.85 3.84 8.44
CA VAL A 104 2.55 4.48 8.14
C VAL A 104 2.73 5.97 7.91
N GLY A 105 2.21 6.48 6.80
CA GLY A 105 2.32 7.90 6.43
C GLY A 105 3.75 8.36 6.06
N GLY A 106 4.70 7.42 5.98
CA GLY A 106 6.05 7.68 5.50
C GLY A 106 6.13 7.89 3.98
N SER A 107 7.36 7.95 3.48
CA SER A 107 7.62 8.00 2.04
C SER A 107 8.60 6.90 1.65
N ALA A 108 8.47 6.40 0.43
CA ALA A 108 9.42 5.46 -0.17
C ALA A 108 10.20 6.21 -1.25
N SER A 109 11.52 6.06 -1.28
CA SER A 109 12.36 6.62 -2.33
C SER A 109 13.10 5.50 -3.03
N VAL A 110 12.98 5.46 -4.36
CA VAL A 110 13.81 4.65 -5.24
C VAL A 110 15.01 5.49 -5.65
N LYS A 111 16.21 5.00 -5.40
CA LYS A 111 17.47 5.60 -5.82
C LYS A 111 18.22 4.65 -6.75
N ILE A 112 18.59 5.12 -7.93
CA ILE A 112 19.49 4.44 -8.86
C ILE A 112 20.79 5.24 -8.91
N THR A 113 21.88 4.59 -8.54
CA THR A 113 23.20 5.21 -8.47
C THR A 113 24.08 4.63 -9.59
N PRO A 114 24.71 5.47 -10.43
CA PRO A 114 25.65 5.00 -11.45
C PRO A 114 26.81 4.21 -10.82
N PRO A 115 27.43 3.29 -11.57
CA PRO A 115 28.61 2.57 -11.10
C PRO A 115 29.71 3.55 -10.69
N THR A 116 30.19 3.43 -9.45
CA THR A 116 31.37 4.15 -8.96
C THR A 116 32.44 3.14 -8.57
N GLY A 117 33.69 3.37 -9.03
CA GLY A 117 34.81 2.44 -8.79
C GLY A 117 34.85 1.26 -9.78
N THR A 118 35.18 0.05 -9.29
CA THR A 118 35.33 -1.17 -10.11
C THR A 118 34.01 -1.88 -10.44
N SER A 119 32.87 -1.42 -9.92
CA SER A 119 31.58 -2.01 -10.25
C SER A 119 31.17 -1.62 -11.66
N SER A 120 30.90 -2.58 -12.53
CA SER A 120 30.45 -2.32 -13.91
C SER A 120 28.95 -2.05 -14.02
N LYS A 121 28.21 -2.10 -12.91
CA LYS A 121 26.74 -2.13 -12.86
C LYS A 121 26.21 -1.04 -11.94
N PRO A 122 25.07 -0.39 -12.28
CA PRO A 122 24.40 0.54 -11.40
C PRO A 122 23.80 -0.16 -10.18
N THR A 123 23.72 0.56 -9.06
CA THR A 123 23.12 0.07 -7.82
C THR A 123 21.72 0.64 -7.65
N VAL A 124 20.75 -0.21 -7.32
CA VAL A 124 19.39 0.20 -6.98
C VAL A 124 19.14 0.06 -5.48
N ALA A 125 18.63 1.11 -4.85
CA ALA A 125 18.17 1.08 -3.46
C ALA A 125 16.74 1.60 -3.35
N VAL A 126 15.94 0.96 -2.50
CA VAL A 126 14.65 1.51 -2.06
C VAL A 126 14.76 1.81 -0.57
N THR A 127 14.58 3.08 -0.21
CA THR A 127 14.67 3.56 1.17
C THR A 127 13.32 4.07 1.62
N PHE A 128 12.86 3.62 2.78
CA PHE A 128 11.67 4.16 3.43
C PHE A 128 12.10 5.22 4.43
N ALA A 129 11.61 6.44 4.28
CA ALA A 129 11.77 7.47 5.30
C ALA A 129 10.76 7.21 6.41
N GLU A 130 11.23 7.25 7.66
CA GLU A 130 10.37 7.20 8.84
C GLU A 130 9.30 8.27 8.71
N GLY A 131 8.04 7.85 8.70
CA GLY A 131 6.91 8.76 8.79
C GLY A 131 7.00 9.54 10.09
N THR A 132 6.83 10.86 10.02
CA THR A 132 6.73 11.70 11.22
C THR A 132 5.52 11.22 12.01
N THR A 133 5.73 10.52 13.12
CA THR A 133 4.66 10.11 14.03
C THR A 133 4.07 11.38 14.63
N THR A 134 2.98 11.89 14.04
CA THR A 134 2.19 12.94 14.68
C THR A 134 1.34 12.24 15.74
N SER A 135 1.85 12.17 16.97
CA SER A 135 1.03 11.79 18.12
C SER A 135 -0.04 12.87 18.32
N GLY A 136 -1.29 12.48 18.22
CA GLY A 136 -2.44 13.23 18.73
C GLY A 136 -3.04 12.47 19.90
#